data_AF-A0A522VH60-F1
#
_entry.id   AF-A0A522VH60-F1
#
_cell.length_a   1.000
_cell.length_b   1.000
_cell.length_c   1.000
_cell.angle_alpha   90.00
_cell.angle_beta   90.00
_cell.angle_gamma   90.00
#
_symmetry.space_group_name_H-M   'P 1'
#
loop_
_entity.id
_entity.type
_entity.pdbx_description
1 polymer ?
#
loop_
_entity_poly.entity_id
_entity_poly.type
_entity_poly.pdbx_seq_one_letter_code
_entity_poly.pdbx_strand_id
1 'polypeptide(L)'
;MGRRFVADVHCDQTIYLQTPDPRVPEWTGRGKRPLHCKAQSVSWRVDHWTAEQPPTAWQRLVLREGEKGLLAADYLHERVWVWDGREEKARGWHLLVRREAGAVDISHDCLSNAPPDTPLEELARVQSQRFFIEHSFREAKSECGMADYKESHVRRSQVARE
;
A
#
# COMPACT_ATOMS: atom_id res chain seq x y z
N MET A 1 -9.64 6.15 -20.80
CA MET A 1 -8.25 5.80 -20.42
C MET A 1 -8.09 6.02 -18.93
N GLY A 2 -7.78 4.97 -18.16
CA GLY A 2 -7.55 5.08 -16.71
C GLY A 2 -6.17 5.69 -16.42
N ARG A 3 -6.04 6.43 -15.31
CA ARG A 3 -4.75 6.95 -14.85
C ARG A 3 -3.90 5.82 -14.27
N ARG A 4 -2.59 5.85 -14.49
CA ARG A 4 -1.63 4.95 -13.83
C ARG A 4 -1.42 5.40 -12.38
N PHE A 5 -1.32 4.45 -11.46
CA PHE A 5 -1.07 4.73 -10.05
C PHE A 5 -0.15 3.68 -9.43
N VAL A 6 0.52 4.10 -8.35
CA VAL A 6 1.07 3.24 -7.31
C VAL A 6 0.48 3.74 -6.00
N ALA A 7 -0.21 2.88 -5.26
CA ALA A 7 -0.92 3.24 -4.05
C ALA A 7 -0.53 2.30 -2.91
N ASP A 8 -0.21 2.88 -1.77
CA ASP A 8 -0.03 2.12 -0.53
C ASP A 8 -1.32 1.41 -0.15
N VAL A 9 -1.15 0.19 0.33
CA VAL A 9 -2.22 -0.62 0.91
C VAL A 9 -1.78 -1.06 2.30
N HIS A 10 -2.76 -1.41 3.12
CA HIS A 10 -2.47 -2.03 4.39
C HIS A 10 -2.10 -3.51 4.18
N CYS A 11 -1.33 -4.08 5.10
CA CYS A 11 -0.80 -5.44 4.97
C CYS A 11 -1.90 -6.53 5.03
N ASP A 12 -3.10 -6.21 5.51
CA ASP A 12 -4.29 -7.08 5.49
C ASP A 12 -5.09 -7.00 4.18
N GLN A 13 -4.61 -6.23 3.20
CA GLN A 13 -5.22 -6.14 1.87
C GLN A 13 -5.41 -7.54 1.29
N THR A 14 -6.62 -7.82 0.83
CA THR A 14 -6.94 -9.10 0.20
C THR A 14 -6.59 -9.07 -1.28
N ILE A 15 -5.88 -10.10 -1.74
CA ILE A 15 -5.45 -10.33 -3.11
C ILE A 15 -5.78 -11.76 -3.55
N TYR A 16 -5.72 -12.03 -4.85
CA TYR A 16 -5.84 -13.38 -5.39
C TYR A 16 -4.70 -13.65 -6.39
N LEU A 17 -4.05 -14.81 -6.27
CA LEU A 17 -2.96 -15.23 -7.17
C LEU A 17 -3.48 -15.81 -8.49
N GLN A 18 -4.75 -16.18 -8.52
CA GLN A 18 -5.47 -16.63 -9.71
C GLN A 18 -6.73 -15.78 -9.88
N THR A 19 -7.21 -15.64 -11.11
CA THR A 19 -8.42 -14.85 -11.38
C THR A 19 -9.58 -15.37 -10.50
N PRO A 20 -10.24 -14.51 -9.73
CA PRO A 20 -11.30 -14.95 -8.82
C PRO A 20 -12.62 -15.26 -9.52
N ASP A 21 -12.73 -14.99 -10.83
CA ASP A 21 -13.93 -15.23 -11.65
C ASP A 21 -15.26 -14.99 -10.90
N PRO A 22 -15.54 -13.74 -10.49
CA PRO A 22 -16.68 -13.45 -9.62
C PRO A 22 -18.01 -13.88 -10.24
N ARG A 23 -18.72 -14.81 -9.59
CA ARG A 23 -20.01 -15.32 -10.09
C ARG A 23 -21.02 -15.50 -8.98
N VAL A 24 -22.29 -15.29 -9.30
CA VAL A 24 -23.40 -15.56 -8.38
C VAL A 24 -23.54 -17.08 -8.26
N PRO A 25 -23.46 -17.66 -7.04
CA PRO A 25 -23.61 -19.10 -6.88
C PRO A 25 -24.97 -19.58 -7.35
N GLU A 26 -25.02 -20.80 -7.89
CA GLU A 26 -26.28 -21.46 -8.23
C GLU A 26 -27.17 -21.60 -7.00
N TRP A 27 -28.47 -21.33 -7.17
CA TRP A 27 -29.42 -21.48 -6.07
C TRP A 27 -29.76 -22.94 -5.85
N THR A 28 -29.57 -23.41 -4.62
CA THR A 28 -29.79 -24.82 -4.23
C THR A 28 -31.27 -25.15 -3.96
N GLY A 29 -32.19 -24.21 -4.19
CA GLY A 29 -33.62 -24.37 -3.87
C GLY A 29 -33.95 -24.23 -2.38
N ARG A 30 -32.95 -24.02 -1.51
CA ARG A 30 -33.12 -23.83 -0.06
C ARG A 30 -32.62 -22.47 0.38
N GLY A 31 -33.35 -21.86 1.31
CA GLY A 31 -33.00 -20.55 1.86
C GLY A 31 -33.06 -19.42 0.83
N LYS A 32 -32.47 -18.27 1.19
CA LYS A 32 -32.49 -17.07 0.35
C LYS A 32 -31.69 -17.29 -0.93
N ARG A 33 -32.27 -16.92 -2.08
CA ARG A 33 -31.59 -16.94 -3.37
C ARG A 33 -30.33 -16.08 -3.33
N PRO A 34 -29.16 -16.60 -3.75
CA PRO A 34 -27.95 -15.80 -3.86
C PRO A 34 -28.14 -14.67 -4.88
N LEU A 35 -27.73 -13.46 -4.51
CA LEU A 35 -27.79 -12.27 -5.37
C LEU A 35 -26.42 -11.65 -5.60
N HIS A 36 -25.44 -11.97 -4.76
CA HIS A 36 -24.11 -11.38 -4.81
C HIS A 36 -23.10 -12.36 -5.38
N CYS A 37 -22.17 -11.83 -6.17
CA CYS A 37 -21.03 -12.59 -6.66
C CYS A 37 -20.20 -13.14 -5.50
N LYS A 38 -19.53 -14.27 -5.74
CA LYS A 38 -18.50 -14.82 -4.88
C LYS A 38 -17.25 -15.09 -5.72
N ALA A 39 -16.09 -14.88 -5.12
CA ALA A 39 -14.83 -15.34 -5.68
C ALA A 39 -14.77 -16.87 -5.71
N GLN A 40 -14.06 -17.38 -6.70
CA GLN A 40 -13.96 -18.80 -7.02
C GLN A 40 -12.54 -19.33 -6.84
N SER A 41 -11.61 -18.44 -6.50
CA SER A 41 -10.23 -18.74 -6.14
C SER A 41 -9.98 -18.40 -4.67
N VAL A 42 -8.89 -18.95 -4.13
CA VAL A 42 -8.43 -18.68 -2.77
C VAL A 42 -7.93 -17.24 -2.68
N SER A 43 -8.42 -16.51 -1.69
CA SER A 43 -7.93 -15.19 -1.31
C SER A 43 -6.74 -15.28 -0.37
N TRP A 44 -5.81 -14.34 -0.49
CA TRP A 44 -4.66 -14.18 0.38
C TRP A 44 -4.68 -12.78 1.01
N ARG A 45 -4.26 -12.68 2.27
CA ARG A 45 -3.81 -11.40 2.81
C ARG A 45 -2.37 -11.17 2.40
N VAL A 46 -2.01 -9.92 2.11
CA VAL A 46 -0.66 -9.56 1.67
C VAL A 46 0.40 -9.98 2.69
N ASP A 47 0.18 -9.75 3.99
CA ASP A 47 1.11 -10.14 5.05
C ASP A 47 1.34 -11.65 5.11
N HIS A 48 0.29 -12.46 5.04
CA HIS A 48 0.39 -13.91 5.04
C HIS A 48 1.13 -14.41 3.79
N TRP A 49 0.79 -13.90 2.62
CA TRP A 49 1.50 -14.25 1.38
C TRP A 49 2.98 -13.86 1.45
N THR A 50 3.29 -12.67 1.97
CA THR A 50 4.66 -12.16 2.15
C THR A 50 5.47 -13.06 3.08
N ALA A 51 4.88 -13.49 4.20
CA ALA A 51 5.54 -14.36 5.18
C ALA A 51 5.89 -15.76 4.62
N GLU A 52 5.16 -16.23 3.60
CA GLU A 52 5.46 -17.50 2.94
C GLU A 52 6.57 -17.40 1.88
N GLN A 53 7.02 -16.19 1.53
CA GLN A 53 8.01 -16.02 0.47
C GLN A 53 9.42 -16.38 0.96
N PRO A 54 10.15 -17.24 0.21
CA PRO A 54 11.51 -17.59 0.58
C PRO A 54 12.45 -16.39 0.41
N PRO A 55 13.61 -16.36 1.10
CA PRO A 55 14.60 -15.29 0.94
C PRO A 55 15.05 -15.07 -0.52
N THR A 56 15.04 -16.12 -1.35
CA THR A 56 15.42 -16.08 -2.77
C THR A 56 14.40 -15.38 -3.67
N ALA A 57 13.16 -15.19 -3.23
CA ALA A 57 12.15 -14.46 -3.98
C ALA A 57 12.36 -12.93 -3.89
N TRP A 58 13.08 -12.47 -2.87
CA TRP A 58 13.38 -11.06 -2.67
C TRP A 58 14.46 -10.58 -3.64
N GLN A 59 14.17 -9.48 -4.33
CA GLN A 59 15.10 -8.86 -5.28
C GLN A 59 15.62 -7.55 -4.69
N ARG A 60 16.94 -7.43 -4.58
CA ARG A 60 17.59 -6.19 -4.13
C ARG A 60 17.71 -5.20 -5.28
N LEU A 61 17.18 -4.01 -5.08
CA LEU A 61 17.28 -2.90 -6.04
C LEU A 61 17.95 -1.68 -5.41
N VAL A 62 18.86 -1.07 -6.18
CA VAL A 62 19.45 0.22 -5.84
C VAL A 62 18.53 1.33 -6.38
N LEU A 63 17.97 2.13 -5.48
CA LEU A 63 16.97 3.16 -5.80
C LEU A 63 17.62 4.50 -6.15
N ARG A 64 18.71 4.86 -5.46
CA ARG A 64 19.53 6.04 -5.74
C ARG A 64 20.91 5.95 -5.09
N GLU A 65 21.85 6.73 -5.60
CA GLU A 65 23.06 7.08 -4.85
C GLU A 65 22.71 8.18 -3.84
N GLY A 66 23.08 8.00 -2.56
CA GLY A 66 22.90 9.01 -1.51
C GLY A 66 24.24 9.42 -0.89
N GLU A 67 24.26 10.55 -0.17
CA GLU A 67 25.48 11.05 0.50
C GLU A 67 26.07 10.07 1.53
N LYS A 68 25.24 9.19 2.10
CA LYS A 68 25.64 8.11 3.03
C LYS A 68 25.77 6.73 2.38
N GLY A 69 25.78 6.66 1.04
CA GLY A 69 25.87 5.41 0.27
C GLY A 69 24.62 5.12 -0.57
N LEU A 70 24.65 3.99 -1.26
CA LEU A 70 23.55 3.52 -2.12
C LEU A 70 22.29 3.26 -1.27
N LEU A 71 21.20 3.97 -1.58
CA LEU A 71 19.89 3.63 -1.02
C LEU A 71 19.37 2.40 -1.76
N ALA A 72 19.46 1.24 -1.12
CA ALA A 72 18.94 -0.02 -1.64
C ALA A 72 17.77 -0.52 -0.80
N ALA A 73 16.86 -1.25 -1.43
CA ALA A 73 15.75 -1.92 -0.77
C ALA A 73 15.51 -3.30 -1.41
N ASP A 74 14.93 -4.19 -0.63
CA ASP A 74 14.55 -5.52 -1.09
C ASP A 74 13.05 -5.53 -1.41
N TYR A 75 12.69 -6.14 -2.55
CA TYR A 75 11.34 -6.17 -3.08
C TYR A 75 10.86 -7.59 -3.31
N LEU A 76 9.59 -7.83 -2.99
CA LEU A 76 8.79 -8.86 -3.65
C LEU A 76 7.90 -8.20 -4.69
N HIS A 77 7.65 -8.94 -5.77
CA HIS A 77 6.77 -8.54 -6.83
C HIS A 77 5.95 -9.73 -7.31
N GLU A 78 4.65 -9.52 -7.44
CA GLU A 78 3.74 -10.52 -7.98
C GLU A 78 2.63 -9.86 -8.81
N ARG A 79 2.13 -10.58 -9.82
CA ARG A 79 0.92 -10.22 -10.54
C ARG A 79 -0.28 -10.81 -9.81
N VAL A 80 -1.14 -9.93 -9.32
CA VAL A 80 -2.27 -10.29 -8.47
C VAL A 80 -3.58 -9.80 -9.05
N TRP A 81 -4.68 -10.35 -8.56
CA TRP A 81 -6.02 -9.86 -8.80
C TRP A 81 -6.57 -9.21 -7.54
N VAL A 82 -7.32 -8.12 -7.73
CA VAL A 82 -8.03 -7.42 -6.66
C VAL A 82 -9.50 -7.35 -7.03
N TRP A 83 -10.35 -7.66 -6.05
CA TRP A 83 -11.79 -7.66 -6.22
C TRP A 83 -12.47 -7.19 -4.95
N ASP A 84 -13.44 -6.28 -5.08
CA ASP A 84 -14.10 -5.58 -3.97
C ASP A 84 -15.36 -6.31 -3.46
N GLY A 85 -15.65 -7.49 -3.99
CA GLY A 85 -16.86 -8.25 -3.65
C GLY A 85 -18.13 -7.80 -4.39
N ARG A 86 -18.05 -6.74 -5.21
CA ARG A 86 -19.22 -6.07 -5.80
C ARG A 86 -19.14 -5.97 -7.32
N GLU A 87 -17.99 -5.62 -7.88
CA GLU A 87 -17.81 -5.50 -9.33
C GLU A 87 -17.96 -6.86 -10.02
N GLU A 88 -18.39 -6.88 -11.28
CA GLU A 88 -18.51 -8.12 -12.06
C GLU A 88 -17.16 -8.75 -12.38
N LYS A 89 -16.10 -7.93 -12.45
CA LYS A 89 -14.76 -8.35 -12.86
C LYS A 89 -13.74 -7.91 -11.84
N ALA A 90 -12.81 -8.82 -11.53
CA ALA A 90 -11.61 -8.48 -10.80
C ALA A 90 -10.62 -7.73 -11.70
N ARG A 91 -9.69 -7.02 -11.06
CA ARG A 91 -8.67 -6.21 -11.74
C ARG A 91 -7.30 -6.82 -11.51
N GLY A 92 -6.58 -7.08 -12.60
CA GLY A 92 -5.21 -7.61 -12.54
C GLY A 92 -4.19 -6.49 -12.39
N TRP A 93 -3.45 -6.45 -11.28
CA TRP A 93 -2.49 -5.41 -10.88
C TRP A 93 -1.14 -6.02 -10.48
N HIS A 94 -0.13 -5.16 -10.25
CA HIS A 94 1.11 -5.54 -9.58
C HIS A 94 0.95 -5.33 -8.07
N LEU A 95 1.39 -6.30 -7.27
CA LEU A 95 1.70 -6.12 -5.86
C LEU A 95 3.20 -5.90 -5.71
N LEU A 96 3.59 -4.87 -4.96
CA LEU A 96 4.96 -4.63 -4.55
C LEU A 96 5.03 -4.63 -3.03
N VAL A 97 5.88 -5.47 -2.47
CA VAL A 97 6.18 -5.47 -1.04
C VAL A 97 7.63 -5.05 -0.87
N ARG A 98 7.87 -4.02 -0.08
CA ARG A 98 9.18 -3.42 0.12
C ARG A 98 9.61 -3.57 1.56
N ARG A 99 10.89 -3.87 1.76
CA ARG A 99 11.61 -3.69 3.01
C ARG A 99 12.95 -3.01 2.77
N GLU A 100 13.48 -2.34 3.78
CA GLU A 100 14.83 -1.77 3.67
C GLU A 100 15.87 -2.88 3.50
N ALA A 101 16.98 -2.61 2.81
CA ALA A 101 18.00 -3.62 2.55
C ALA A 101 18.52 -4.25 3.85
N GLY A 102 18.35 -5.57 3.99
CA GLY A 102 18.75 -6.32 5.18
C GLY A 102 17.79 -6.24 6.37
N ALA A 103 16.69 -5.50 6.25
CA ALA A 103 15.60 -5.54 7.22
C ALA A 103 14.78 -6.83 7.05
N VAL A 104 14.15 -7.25 8.14
CA VAL A 104 13.13 -8.31 8.12
C VAL A 104 11.74 -7.69 7.99
N ASP A 105 11.51 -6.58 8.69
CA ASP A 105 10.22 -5.91 8.74
C ASP A 105 9.88 -5.23 7.41
N ILE A 106 8.61 -5.36 7.03
CA ILE A 106 8.06 -4.73 5.83
C ILE A 106 7.90 -3.24 6.09
N SER A 107 8.42 -2.42 5.17
CA SER A 107 8.23 -0.98 5.23
C SER A 107 6.97 -0.55 4.49
N HIS A 108 6.66 -1.15 3.34
CA HIS A 108 5.51 -0.76 2.52
C HIS A 108 4.94 -1.89 1.67
N ASP A 109 3.62 -1.91 1.55
CA ASP A 109 2.87 -2.71 0.58
C ASP A 109 2.18 -1.77 -0.41
N CYS A 110 2.31 -2.02 -1.72
CA CYS A 110 1.66 -1.19 -2.74
C CYS A 110 0.99 -2.02 -3.83
N LEU A 111 -0.08 -1.46 -4.39
CA LEU A 111 -0.70 -1.92 -5.63
C LEU A 111 -0.46 -0.94 -6.78
N SER A 112 -0.25 -1.47 -7.98
CA SER A 112 -0.08 -0.68 -9.20
C SER A 112 -0.89 -1.25 -10.37
N ASN A 113 -1.60 -0.38 -11.07
CA ASN A 113 -2.30 -0.73 -12.31
C ASN A 113 -1.46 -0.51 -13.57
N ALA A 114 -0.13 -0.48 -13.44
CA ALA A 114 0.78 -0.42 -14.58
C ALA A 114 0.57 -1.59 -15.56
N PRO A 115 0.98 -1.43 -16.83
CA PRO A 115 0.94 -2.50 -17.83
C PRO A 115 1.55 -3.82 -17.31
N PRO A 116 0.97 -4.99 -17.62
CA PRO A 116 1.43 -6.28 -17.09
C PRO A 116 2.91 -6.59 -17.28
N ASP A 117 3.50 -6.06 -18.34
CA ASP A 117 4.89 -6.18 -18.76
C ASP A 117 5.81 -5.11 -18.15
N THR A 118 5.31 -4.26 -17.26
CA THR A 118 6.13 -3.24 -16.57
C THR A 118 7.19 -3.92 -15.69
N PRO A 119 8.48 -3.63 -15.89
CA PRO A 119 9.56 -4.23 -15.11
C PRO A 119 9.55 -3.76 -13.66
N LEU A 120 10.06 -4.60 -12.75
CA LEU A 120 10.09 -4.32 -11.32
C LEU A 120 10.87 -3.03 -11.01
N GLU A 121 11.96 -2.77 -11.72
CA GLU A 121 12.78 -1.58 -11.58
C GLU A 121 11.99 -0.29 -11.84
N GLU A 122 11.11 -0.30 -12.85
CA GLU A 122 10.26 0.86 -13.14
C GLU A 122 9.21 1.06 -12.03
N LEU A 123 8.59 -0.03 -11.57
CA LEU A 123 7.61 0.02 -10.47
C LEU A 123 8.25 0.52 -9.17
N ALA A 124 9.42 -0.01 -8.81
CA ALA A 124 10.19 0.37 -7.63
C ALA A 124 10.69 1.82 -7.71
N ARG A 125 11.06 2.31 -8.91
CA ARG A 125 11.40 3.72 -9.13
C ARG A 125 10.21 4.63 -8.84
N VAL A 126 9.01 4.29 -9.32
CA VAL A 126 7.81 5.09 -9.04
C VAL A 126 7.42 5.03 -7.57
N GLN A 127 7.49 3.85 -6.94
CA GLN A 127 7.20 3.67 -5.52
C GLN A 127 8.17 4.49 -4.65
N SER A 128 9.48 4.43 -4.91
CA SER A 128 10.50 5.13 -4.13
C SER A 128 10.43 6.65 -4.24
N GLN A 129 10.12 7.19 -5.43
CA GLN A 129 9.92 8.63 -5.62
C GLN A 129 8.77 9.17 -4.76
N ARG A 130 7.68 8.41 -4.63
CA ARG A 130 6.55 8.78 -3.79
C ARG A 130 6.94 8.88 -2.31
N PHE A 131 7.65 7.87 -1.80
CA PHE A 131 8.10 7.89 -0.40
C PHE A 131 9.08 9.02 -0.12
N PHE A 132 9.97 9.33 -1.07
CA PHE A 132 10.87 10.46 -0.90
C PHE A 132 10.10 11.77 -0.72
N ILE A 133 9.09 12.01 -1.56
CA ILE A 133 8.23 13.20 -1.47
C ILE A 133 7.46 13.23 -0.15
N GLU A 134 6.81 12.13 0.23
CA GLU A 134 6.04 12.05 1.49
C GLU A 134 6.92 12.21 2.73
N HIS A 135 8.14 11.65 2.70
CA HIS A 135 9.12 11.80 3.76
C HIS A 135 9.61 13.24 3.88
N SER A 136 10.01 13.88 2.76
CA SER A 136 10.41 15.29 2.76
C SER A 136 9.30 16.21 3.27
N PHE A 137 8.03 15.93 2.97
CA PHE A 137 6.92 16.67 3.55
C PHE A 137 6.74 16.43 5.04
N ARG A 138 6.98 15.20 5.53
CA ARG A 138 6.92 14.88 6.96
C ARG A 138 8.04 15.58 7.73
N GLU A 139 9.27 15.54 7.22
CA GLU A 139 10.42 16.24 7.81
C GLU A 139 10.18 17.75 7.82
N ALA A 140 9.72 18.35 6.71
CA ALA A 140 9.37 19.77 6.68
C ALA A 140 8.30 20.14 7.72
N LYS A 141 7.30 19.29 7.96
CA LYS A 141 6.29 19.51 9.00
C LYS A 141 6.85 19.36 10.42
N SER A 142 7.81 18.45 10.63
CA SER A 142 8.49 18.25 11.90
C SER A 142 9.40 19.43 12.25
N GLU A 143 10.14 19.96 11.26
CA GLU A 143 11.03 21.10 11.39
C GLU A 143 10.28 22.45 11.48
N CYS A 144 9.05 22.53 10.96
CA CYS A 144 8.18 23.71 11.12
C CYS A 144 7.47 23.81 12.49
N GLY A 145 7.87 23.02 13.49
CA GLY A 145 7.68 23.30 14.92
C GLY A 145 6.41 24.09 15.29
N MET A 146 5.23 23.47 15.25
CA MET A 146 4.17 23.80 16.21
C MET A 146 4.49 23.15 17.57
N ALA A 147 5.71 23.36 18.06
CA ALA A 147 6.11 23.06 19.43
C ALA A 147 6.17 24.40 20.16
N ASP A 148 5.39 24.52 21.23
CA ASP A 148 5.28 25.68 22.13
C ASP A 148 4.45 26.89 21.64
N TYR A 149 3.18 26.68 21.30
CA TYR A 149 2.18 27.71 21.64
C TYR A 149 1.83 27.57 23.12
N LYS A 150 2.70 28.10 24.00
CA LYS A 150 2.32 28.30 25.39
C LYS A 150 1.33 29.45 25.44
N GLU A 151 0.08 29.09 25.65
CA GLU A 151 -1.02 30.02 25.91
C GLU A 151 -0.69 30.80 27.19
N SER A 152 -0.06 31.96 27.03
CA SER A 152 0.20 32.87 28.13
C SER A 152 -1.14 33.37 28.64
N HIS A 153 -1.56 32.84 29.79
CA HIS A 153 -2.66 33.35 30.58
C HIS A 153 -2.48 34.85 30.82
N VAL A 154 -3.18 35.68 30.06
CA VAL A 154 -3.30 37.11 30.38
C VAL A 154 -4.32 37.25 31.51
N ARG A 155 -3.81 37.31 32.74
CA ARG A 155 -4.57 37.73 33.91
C ARG A 155 -4.96 39.20 33.73
N ARG A 156 -6.21 39.49 33.35
CA ARG A 156 -6.77 40.85 33.46
C ARG A 156 -7.36 41.07 34.84
N SER A 157 -6.64 41.84 35.67
CA SER A 157 -7.17 42.54 36.84
C SER A 157 -7.27 44.03 36.54
N GLN A 158 -8.47 44.61 36.58
CA GLN A 158 -8.86 45.91 37.17
C GLN A 158 -10.32 46.22 36.75
N VAL A 159 -11.27 46.32 37.68
CA VAL A 159 -11.67 47.46 38.53
C VAL A 159 -12.59 48.46 37.83
N ALA A 160 -13.84 48.46 38.32
CA ALA A 160 -14.80 49.55 38.57
C ALA A 160 -15.22 50.56 37.49
N ARG A 161 -16.54 50.59 37.23
CA ARG A 161 -17.55 51.66 37.47
C ARG A 161 -18.86 51.13 36.89
N GLU A 162 -20.04 51.29 37.51
CA GLU A 162 -20.66 52.47 38.11
C GLU A 162 -21.29 52.20 39.48
#